data_AF-A0A7C4PU29-F1
#
_entry.id   AF-A0A7C4PU29-F1
#
_cell.length_a   1.000
_cell.length_b   1.000
_cell.length_c   1.000
_cell.angle_alpha   90.00
_cell.angle_beta   90.00
_cell.angle_gamma   90.00
#
_symmetry.space_group_name_H-M   'P 1'
#
loop_
_entity.id
_entity.type
_entity.pdbx_description
1 polymer ?
#
loop_
_entity_poly.entity_id
_entity_poly.type
_entity_poly.pdbx_seq_one_letter_code
_entity_poly.pdbx_strand_id
1 'polypeptide(L)'
;MVRMVALLVLGSAVAARAGGLEGRVVDALEGRPIAGARIVVEGLDLEAVSGPDGEYRFDVPEGVFRLRIAALGFVPGALANQRPGAPVAEALLFPERIELAAGRPPLLGLGPGTGEGPEPRGPVSLQNLELRASVPARLPATIRVARYFNTSCTGSIQRIDEIDFEDYVRGVVNAEVGVFRGVVGGPAAAAECWKAFAVAARSYALHFILTQPYDGYDIKDGACNQVYNDNRTAEVSAAVDATRGMILVKKTDPNVIDRYFYAASCAEHGTEPGYATGTIIPDATPVRACVGSWCGHDNCAGHADNPEVPGSDKCLVWGTCQWGAVERSMNGESFRDILGHYQPNCSIREMGVPQKGFLRGVVYRAPDLSDRIAGAEVTLEGGPTVTYDGVTPWSFELDPGTYTVTARAQGYAPGSVQRTVEAGATIWGSIGLVPESDGGDGGTGDGGSDGFDGASDEGLADADGADGGAGDAPADGGDEKKPKSGGCGCNSAPGTAPADLFLFLALVGIIRLRPFRHT
;
A
#
# COMPACT_ATOMS: atom_id res chain seq x y z
N MET A 1 -13.35 10.70 -68.93
CA MET A 1 -12.43 9.84 -68.15
C MET A 1 -11.54 10.74 -67.31
N VAL A 2 -11.90 11.00 -66.05
CA VAL A 2 -11.07 11.74 -65.10
C VAL A 2 -10.61 10.75 -64.04
N ARG A 3 -9.30 10.49 -63.97
CA ARG A 3 -8.68 9.59 -63.01
C ARG A 3 -8.52 10.32 -61.67
N MET A 4 -9.25 9.86 -60.67
CA MET A 4 -9.12 10.27 -59.28
C MET A 4 -7.90 9.57 -58.68
N VAL A 5 -6.88 10.34 -58.31
CA VAL A 5 -5.70 9.85 -57.60
C VAL A 5 -6.01 9.90 -56.11
N ALA A 6 -6.19 8.73 -55.49
CA ALA A 6 -6.31 8.60 -54.05
C ALA A 6 -4.92 8.77 -53.42
N LEU A 7 -4.72 9.88 -52.70
CA LEU A 7 -3.53 10.12 -51.89
C LEU A 7 -3.72 9.40 -50.55
N LEU A 8 -3.07 8.24 -50.41
CA LEU A 8 -3.09 7.45 -49.18
C LEU A 8 -2.12 8.12 -48.17
N VAL A 9 -2.66 8.89 -47.22
CA VAL A 9 -1.88 9.39 -46.08
C VAL A 9 -1.76 8.25 -45.08
N LEU A 10 -0.61 7.58 -45.08
CA LEU A 10 -0.22 6.61 -44.05
C LEU A 10 0.08 7.37 -42.75
N GLY A 11 -0.95 7.55 -41.93
CA GLY A 11 -0.78 7.92 -40.53
C GLY A 11 0.00 6.81 -39.82
N SER A 12 1.21 7.14 -39.36
CA SER A 12 2.02 6.24 -38.56
C SER A 12 1.40 6.17 -37.17
N ALA A 13 0.52 5.18 -36.94
CA ALA A 13 0.15 4.77 -35.60
C ALA A 13 1.43 4.24 -34.93
N VAL A 14 1.94 4.98 -33.95
CA VAL A 14 2.88 4.40 -32.98
C VAL A 14 2.07 3.35 -32.23
N ALA A 15 2.14 2.10 -32.67
CA ALA A 15 1.61 0.99 -31.90
C ALA A 15 2.32 1.01 -30.54
N ALA A 16 1.59 1.28 -29.47
CA ALA A 16 2.08 1.08 -28.12
C ALA A 16 2.66 -0.33 -28.06
N ARG A 17 3.95 -0.46 -27.71
CA ARG A 17 4.58 -1.77 -27.62
C ARG A 17 3.84 -2.55 -26.53
N ALA A 18 3.14 -3.61 -26.94
CA ALA A 18 2.58 -4.54 -25.99
C ALA A 18 3.74 -5.28 -25.29
N GLY A 19 3.76 -5.24 -23.96
CA GLY A 19 4.71 -5.99 -23.15
C GLY A 19 4.02 -7.14 -22.45
N GLY A 20 4.77 -8.21 -22.19
CA GLY A 20 4.27 -9.38 -21.47
C GLY A 20 4.08 -9.06 -19.99
N LEU A 21 2.85 -9.22 -19.49
CA LEU A 21 2.52 -9.20 -18.07
C LEU A 21 2.26 -10.64 -17.64
N GLU A 22 3.17 -11.18 -16.81
CA GLU A 22 3.25 -12.59 -16.46
C GLU A 22 3.23 -12.79 -14.95
N GLY A 23 2.65 -13.90 -14.50
CA GLY A 23 2.57 -14.22 -13.09
C GLY A 23 2.15 -15.66 -12.83
N ARG A 24 2.05 -16.01 -11.55
CA ARG A 24 1.60 -17.31 -11.08
C ARG A 24 0.53 -17.16 -10.01
N VAL A 25 -0.52 -17.95 -10.07
CA VAL A 25 -1.55 -18.05 -9.03
C VAL A 25 -1.24 -19.24 -8.13
N VAL A 26 -1.16 -18.99 -6.82
CA VAL A 26 -0.65 -19.93 -5.82
C VAL A 26 -1.57 -19.96 -4.60
N ASP A 27 -1.74 -21.14 -4.02
CA ASP A 27 -2.38 -21.34 -2.73
C ASP A 27 -1.49 -20.73 -1.64
N ALA A 28 -2.02 -19.74 -0.92
CA ALA A 28 -1.29 -19.00 0.09
C ALA A 28 -0.88 -19.85 1.31
N LEU A 29 -1.57 -20.97 1.57
CA LEU A 29 -1.30 -21.87 2.70
C LEU A 29 -0.37 -23.01 2.31
N GLU A 30 -0.58 -23.60 1.12
CA GLU A 30 0.14 -24.80 0.70
C GLU A 30 1.28 -24.52 -0.28
N GLY A 31 1.35 -23.31 -0.85
CA GLY A 31 2.32 -22.95 -1.89
C GLY A 31 2.12 -23.69 -3.21
N ARG A 32 0.98 -24.36 -3.39
CA ARG A 32 0.67 -25.15 -4.59
C ARG A 32 0.13 -24.25 -5.69
N PRO A 33 0.49 -24.49 -6.96
CA PRO A 33 -0.11 -23.75 -8.07
C PRO A 33 -1.62 -23.99 -8.16
N ILE A 34 -2.36 -22.93 -8.49
CA ILE A 34 -3.80 -23.00 -8.71
C ILE A 34 -4.06 -22.93 -10.22
N ALA A 35 -4.47 -24.05 -10.79
CA ALA A 35 -4.91 -24.13 -12.18
C ALA A 35 -6.38 -23.71 -12.33
N GLY A 36 -6.74 -23.13 -13.47
CA GLY A 36 -8.12 -22.74 -13.75
C GLY A 36 -8.58 -21.46 -13.03
N ALA A 37 -7.67 -20.70 -12.42
CA ALA A 37 -7.99 -19.39 -11.85
C ALA A 37 -8.26 -18.41 -12.99
N ARG A 38 -9.31 -17.59 -12.86
CA ARG A 38 -9.65 -16.51 -13.78
C ARG A 38 -8.93 -15.24 -13.37
N ILE A 39 -8.18 -14.64 -14.28
CA ILE A 39 -7.43 -13.39 -14.09
C ILE A 39 -7.98 -12.34 -15.06
N VAL A 40 -8.32 -11.16 -14.55
CA VAL A 40 -8.82 -10.03 -15.34
C VAL A 40 -7.95 -8.81 -15.09
N VAL A 41 -7.52 -8.14 -16.16
CA VAL A 41 -6.81 -6.87 -16.07
C VAL A 41 -7.82 -5.74 -15.92
N GLU A 42 -7.80 -5.01 -14.80
CA GLU A 42 -8.75 -3.91 -14.59
C GLU A 42 -8.51 -2.77 -15.58
N GLY A 43 -9.61 -2.20 -16.08
CA GLY A 43 -9.58 -1.12 -17.08
C GLY A 43 -9.35 -1.61 -18.52
N LEU A 44 -9.06 -2.89 -18.73
CA LEU A 44 -8.92 -3.51 -20.05
C LEU A 44 -9.92 -4.67 -20.20
N ASP A 45 -10.38 -4.94 -21.42
CA ASP A 45 -11.20 -6.12 -21.73
C ASP A 45 -10.31 -7.34 -21.98
N LEU A 46 -9.43 -7.63 -21.01
CA LEU A 46 -8.46 -8.72 -21.07
C LEU A 46 -8.66 -9.70 -19.92
N GLU A 47 -8.76 -10.98 -20.29
CA GLU A 47 -8.93 -12.11 -19.37
C GLU A 47 -8.02 -13.28 -19.76
N ALA A 48 -7.48 -13.96 -18.75
CA ALA A 48 -6.73 -15.20 -18.91
C ALA A 48 -7.17 -16.23 -17.85
N VAL A 49 -6.84 -17.48 -18.11
CA VAL A 49 -7.03 -18.59 -17.17
C VAL A 49 -5.68 -19.20 -16.85
N SER A 50 -5.38 -19.43 -15.58
CA SER A 50 -4.10 -20.00 -15.17
C SER A 50 -3.94 -21.46 -15.64
N GLY A 51 -2.73 -21.80 -16.08
CA GLY A 51 -2.36 -23.15 -16.50
C GLY A 51 -2.17 -24.13 -15.34
N PRO A 52 -1.81 -25.39 -15.62
CA PRO A 52 -1.56 -26.42 -14.60
C PRO A 52 -0.52 -26.03 -13.56
N ASP A 53 0.49 -25.26 -13.97
CA ASP A 53 1.54 -24.74 -13.10
C ASP A 53 1.17 -23.39 -12.43
N GLY A 54 -0.08 -22.95 -12.57
CA GLY A 54 -0.60 -21.69 -12.02
C GLY A 54 -0.22 -20.45 -12.84
N GLU A 55 0.53 -20.61 -13.92
CA GLU A 55 1.04 -19.50 -14.73
C GLU A 55 -0.05 -18.84 -15.58
N TYR A 56 0.07 -17.53 -15.76
CA TYR A 56 -0.75 -16.73 -16.68
C TYR A 56 0.11 -15.68 -17.39
N ARG A 57 -0.38 -15.22 -18.55
CA ARG A 57 0.26 -14.15 -19.33
C ARG A 57 -0.77 -13.31 -20.06
N PHE A 58 -0.51 -12.00 -20.12
CA PHE A 58 -1.21 -11.03 -20.96
C PHE A 58 -0.20 -10.28 -21.83
N ASP A 59 -0.65 -9.80 -22.98
CA ASP A 59 0.02 -8.73 -23.71
C ASP A 59 -0.76 -7.44 -23.43
N VAL A 60 -0.15 -6.51 -22.69
CA VAL A 60 -0.78 -5.25 -22.27
C VAL A 60 0.04 -4.06 -22.78
N PRO A 61 -0.58 -2.89 -23.01
CA PRO A 61 0.19 -1.67 -23.29
C PRO A 61 1.11 -1.34 -22.11
N GLU A 62 2.10 -0.48 -22.34
CA GLU A 62 2.88 0.08 -21.21
C GLU A 62 1.95 0.78 -20.22
N GLY A 63 2.16 0.50 -18.93
CA GLY A 63 1.31 1.03 -17.87
C GLY A 63 1.50 0.30 -16.54
N VAL A 64 0.72 0.72 -15.55
CA VAL A 64 0.59 0.06 -14.25
C VAL A 64 -0.84 -0.44 -14.13
N PHE A 65 -1.00 -1.72 -13.85
CA PHE A 65 -2.28 -2.41 -13.87
C PHE A 65 -2.60 -3.04 -12.52
N ARG A 66 -3.90 -3.16 -12.24
CA ARG A 66 -4.44 -4.02 -11.20
C ARG A 66 -5.07 -5.25 -11.84
N LEU A 67 -4.85 -6.41 -11.25
CA LEU A 67 -5.43 -7.67 -11.68
C LEU A 67 -6.44 -8.13 -10.64
N ARG A 68 -7.63 -8.57 -11.08
CA ARG A 68 -8.57 -9.32 -10.24
C ARG A 68 -8.46 -10.80 -10.53
N ILE A 69 -8.44 -11.60 -9.48
CA ILE A 69 -8.13 -13.02 -9.56
C ILE A 69 -9.19 -13.78 -8.76
N ALA A 70 -9.81 -14.78 -9.39
CA ALA A 70 -10.81 -15.62 -8.76
C ALA A 70 -10.58 -17.09 -9.14
N ALA A 71 -10.70 -18.00 -8.18
CA ALA A 71 -10.63 -19.42 -8.41
C ALA A 71 -11.70 -20.12 -7.55
N LEU A 72 -12.25 -21.23 -8.05
CA LEU A 72 -13.27 -21.98 -7.32
C LEU A 72 -12.68 -22.53 -6.00
N GLY A 73 -13.38 -22.29 -4.88
CA GLY A 73 -12.93 -22.73 -3.56
C GLY A 73 -11.88 -21.82 -2.92
N PHE A 74 -11.56 -20.68 -3.54
CA PHE A 74 -10.64 -19.67 -3.02
C PHE A 74 -11.31 -18.32 -2.88
N VAL A 75 -10.94 -17.59 -1.83
CA VAL A 75 -11.32 -16.19 -1.64
C VAL A 75 -10.72 -15.37 -2.79
N PRO A 76 -11.52 -14.53 -3.47
CA PRO A 76 -11.01 -13.66 -4.53
C PRO A 76 -9.86 -12.78 -4.04
N GLY A 77 -8.81 -12.70 -4.84
CA GLY A 77 -7.63 -11.89 -4.60
C GLY A 77 -7.39 -10.90 -5.71
N ALA A 78 -6.40 -10.04 -5.52
CA ALA A 78 -5.96 -9.11 -6.54
C ALA A 78 -4.45 -8.87 -6.44
N LEU A 79 -3.85 -8.46 -7.55
CA LEU A 79 -2.50 -7.92 -7.61
C LEU A 79 -2.57 -6.44 -8.00
N ALA A 80 -1.96 -5.56 -7.21
CA ALA A 80 -1.79 -4.14 -7.55
C ALA A 80 -0.42 -3.88 -8.20
N ASN A 81 -0.21 -2.70 -8.77
CA ASN A 81 1.12 -2.23 -9.20
C ASN A 81 1.85 -3.15 -10.21
N GLN A 82 1.10 -3.86 -11.05
CA GLN A 82 1.63 -4.79 -12.04
C GLN A 82 2.08 -4.04 -13.29
N ARG A 83 3.26 -4.39 -13.83
CA ARG A 83 3.83 -3.72 -15.01
C ARG A 83 4.31 -4.76 -16.02
N PRO A 84 4.07 -4.58 -17.33
CA PRO A 84 4.66 -5.45 -18.34
C PRO A 84 6.19 -5.43 -18.27
N GLY A 85 6.82 -6.60 -18.45
CA GLY A 85 8.27 -6.78 -18.37
C GLY A 85 8.88 -6.77 -16.96
N ALA A 86 8.05 -6.64 -15.91
CA ALA A 86 8.50 -6.78 -14.52
C ALA A 86 8.80 -8.24 -14.16
N PRO A 87 9.53 -8.50 -13.05
CA PRO A 87 9.65 -9.85 -12.50
C PRO A 87 8.28 -10.51 -12.29
N VAL A 88 8.22 -11.82 -12.49
CA VAL A 88 7.00 -12.64 -12.37
C VAL A 88 6.41 -12.48 -10.96
N ALA A 89 5.15 -12.04 -10.89
CA ALA A 89 4.45 -11.84 -9.62
C ALA A 89 3.71 -13.11 -9.18
N GLU A 90 3.75 -13.40 -7.87
CA GLU A 90 2.93 -14.45 -7.25
C GLU A 90 1.64 -13.87 -6.66
N ALA A 91 0.51 -14.27 -7.27
CA ALA A 91 -0.83 -14.03 -6.77
C ALA A 91 -1.21 -15.09 -5.74
N LEU A 92 -1.30 -14.70 -4.48
CA LEU A 92 -1.63 -15.56 -3.36
C LEU A 92 -3.15 -15.55 -3.15
N LEU A 93 -3.79 -16.71 -3.30
CA LEU A 93 -5.19 -16.90 -2.96
C LEU A 93 -5.33 -17.76 -1.71
N PHE A 94 -6.24 -17.35 -0.82
CA PHE A 94 -6.57 -18.12 0.38
C PHE A 94 -7.76 -19.04 0.11
N PRO A 95 -7.73 -20.30 0.55
CA PRO A 95 -8.89 -21.18 0.40
C PRO A 95 -10.08 -20.66 1.21
N GLU A 96 -11.30 -20.78 0.66
CA GLU A 96 -12.55 -20.38 1.35
C GLU A 96 -12.81 -21.22 2.60
N ARG A 97 -12.36 -22.48 2.57
CA ARG A 97 -12.43 -23.40 3.69
C ARG A 97 -11.05 -23.98 3.93
N ILE A 98 -10.58 -23.84 5.15
CA ILE A 98 -9.36 -24.50 5.57
C ILE A 98 -9.74 -25.85 6.16
N GLU A 99 -9.63 -26.91 5.36
CA GLU A 99 -9.74 -28.27 5.86
C GLU A 99 -8.48 -28.59 6.68
N LEU A 100 -8.65 -28.63 8.00
CA LEU A 100 -7.61 -29.13 8.89
C LEU A 100 -7.43 -30.62 8.58
N ALA A 101 -6.29 -30.98 7.99
CA ALA A 101 -5.94 -32.38 7.84
C ALA A 101 -6.09 -33.10 9.18
N ALA A 102 -6.78 -34.25 9.18
CA ALA A 102 -7.02 -35.01 10.41
C ALA A 102 -5.71 -35.23 11.19
N GLY A 103 -5.67 -34.76 12.44
CA GLY A 103 -4.49 -34.84 13.30
C GLY A 103 -3.57 -33.62 13.30
N ARG A 104 -3.79 -32.61 12.44
CA ARG A 104 -3.24 -31.26 12.68
C ARG A 104 -4.12 -30.58 13.72
N PRO A 105 -3.55 -29.95 14.79
CA PRO A 105 -4.34 -29.08 15.63
C PRO A 105 -5.01 -28.02 14.74
N PRO A 106 -6.19 -27.49 15.13
CA PRO A 106 -6.73 -26.33 14.45
C PRO A 106 -5.62 -25.29 14.30
N LEU A 107 -5.46 -24.77 13.08
CA LEU A 107 -4.41 -23.80 12.75
C LEU A 107 -4.35 -22.69 13.80
N LEU A 108 -5.47 -22.39 14.45
CA LEU A 108 -5.51 -21.55 15.65
C LEU A 108 -6.55 -22.06 16.66
N GLY A 109 -6.17 -22.99 17.54
CA GLY A 109 -6.95 -23.27 18.75
C GLY A 109 -6.62 -22.24 19.82
N LEU A 110 -7.42 -21.18 19.96
CA LEU A 110 -7.22 -20.20 21.03
C LEU A 110 -7.93 -20.63 22.32
N GLY A 111 -7.21 -20.54 23.44
CA GLY A 111 -7.78 -20.59 24.79
C GLY A 111 -8.31 -19.22 25.23
N PRO A 112 -9.00 -19.13 26.38
CA PRO A 112 -9.44 -17.84 26.92
C PRO A 112 -8.21 -16.97 27.23
N GLY A 113 -8.13 -15.80 26.60
CA GLY A 113 -6.95 -14.92 26.60
C GLY A 113 -6.55 -14.30 27.94
N THR A 114 -5.45 -13.54 27.90
CA THR A 114 -4.79 -12.92 29.06
C THR A 114 -5.43 -11.63 29.54
N GLY A 115 -5.36 -11.41 30.85
CA GLY A 115 -5.80 -10.19 31.52
C GLY A 115 -4.98 -8.93 31.22
N GLU A 116 -5.41 -7.81 31.82
CA GLU A 116 -4.82 -6.48 31.67
C GLU A 116 -3.33 -6.47 32.06
N GLY A 117 -2.51 -5.85 31.21
CA GLY A 117 -1.07 -5.65 31.47
C GLY A 117 -0.83 -4.63 32.59
N PRO A 118 0.35 -4.64 33.23
CA PRO A 118 0.68 -3.70 34.28
C PRO A 118 0.73 -2.24 33.78
N GLU A 119 0.32 -1.31 34.64
CA GLU A 119 0.47 0.14 34.41
C GLU A 119 1.95 0.53 34.17
N PRO A 120 2.27 1.35 33.16
CA PRO A 120 3.64 1.72 32.84
C PRO A 120 4.35 2.43 33.99
N ARG A 121 5.62 2.08 34.23
CA ARG A 121 6.49 2.77 35.21
C ARG A 121 7.02 4.09 34.64
N GLY A 122 6.13 5.08 34.46
CA GLY A 122 6.48 6.48 34.16
C GLY A 122 7.15 6.72 32.79
N PRO A 123 7.34 7.99 32.39
CA PRO A 123 7.94 8.34 31.11
C PRO A 123 9.46 8.08 31.14
N VAL A 124 9.95 7.22 30.25
CA VAL A 124 11.39 6.99 30.05
C VAL A 124 11.83 7.62 28.74
N SER A 125 12.83 8.49 28.80
CA SER A 125 13.45 9.06 27.61
C SER A 125 14.42 8.06 26.98
N LEU A 126 14.21 7.73 25.70
CA LEU A 126 15.24 7.12 24.88
C LEU A 126 16.46 8.04 24.86
N GLN A 127 17.58 7.62 25.45
CA GLN A 127 18.87 8.25 25.22
C GLN A 127 19.43 7.68 23.90
N ASN A 128 19.79 8.57 22.97
CA ASN A 128 20.56 8.29 21.73
C ASN A 128 19.83 7.71 20.51
N LEU A 129 18.52 7.88 20.38
CA LEU A 129 17.78 7.74 19.10
C LEU A 129 17.00 9.04 18.82
N GLU A 130 17.72 10.11 18.47
CA GLU A 130 17.12 11.35 17.96
C GLU A 130 16.79 11.22 16.46
N LEU A 131 15.95 10.26 16.07
CA LEU A 131 15.25 10.29 14.77
C LEU A 131 13.77 10.70 14.95
N ARG A 132 13.51 11.55 15.94
CA ARG A 132 12.20 12.16 16.16
C ARG A 132 11.93 13.12 15.01
N ALA A 133 10.98 12.77 14.15
CA ALA A 133 10.54 13.61 13.07
C ALA A 133 9.28 14.39 13.48
N SER A 134 9.14 15.61 12.97
CA SER A 134 7.89 16.37 13.12
C SER A 134 6.80 15.76 12.26
N VAL A 135 5.62 15.59 12.84
CA VAL A 135 4.44 15.08 12.13
C VAL A 135 3.97 16.15 11.13
N PRO A 136 3.88 15.85 9.82
CA PRO A 136 3.39 16.81 8.81
C PRO A 136 1.90 17.09 8.99
N ALA A 137 1.35 18.11 8.32
CA ALA A 137 -0.09 18.40 8.40
C ALA A 137 -0.98 17.36 7.70
N ARG A 138 -0.44 16.67 6.69
CA ARG A 138 -1.13 15.66 5.88
C ARG A 138 -0.20 14.49 5.63
N LEU A 139 -0.77 13.33 5.35
CA LEU A 139 0.00 12.19 4.86
C LEU A 139 0.53 12.45 3.45
N PRO A 140 1.69 11.85 3.09
CA PRO A 140 2.16 11.86 1.71
C PRO A 140 1.16 11.14 0.80
N ALA A 141 1.06 11.60 -0.45
CA ALA A 141 0.22 10.94 -1.45
C ALA A 141 0.83 9.62 -1.92
N THR A 142 2.16 9.59 -2.07
CA THR A 142 2.90 8.43 -2.58
C THR A 142 4.09 8.07 -1.69
N ILE A 143 4.62 6.87 -1.90
CA ILE A 143 5.86 6.37 -1.30
C ILE A 143 6.71 5.67 -2.37
N ARG A 144 8.02 5.90 -2.33
CA ARG A 144 9.00 5.26 -3.23
C ARG A 144 9.56 4.01 -2.57
N VAL A 145 9.19 2.86 -3.10
CA VAL A 145 9.55 1.54 -2.56
C VAL A 145 10.63 0.90 -3.43
N ALA A 146 11.78 0.59 -2.84
CA ALA A 146 12.79 -0.25 -3.46
C ALA A 146 12.33 -1.71 -3.46
N ARG A 147 12.10 -2.25 -4.66
CA ARG A 147 11.58 -3.60 -4.90
C ARG A 147 12.70 -4.60 -5.10
N TYR A 148 12.79 -5.58 -4.22
CA TYR A 148 13.72 -6.71 -4.32
C TYR A 148 13.02 -7.98 -4.81
N PHE A 149 11.69 -8.08 -4.62
CA PHE A 149 10.90 -9.29 -4.92
C PHE A 149 11.44 -10.56 -4.23
N ASN A 150 12.07 -10.37 -3.07
CA ASN A 150 12.48 -11.46 -2.20
C ASN A 150 12.25 -11.05 -0.75
N THR A 151 12.12 -12.02 0.14
CA THR A 151 11.86 -11.80 1.57
C THR A 151 13.14 -11.54 2.37
N SER A 152 14.31 -11.50 1.72
CA SER A 152 15.61 -11.34 2.37
C SER A 152 15.95 -9.87 2.60
N CYS A 153 16.77 -9.64 3.61
CA CYS A 153 17.47 -8.38 3.85
C CYS A 153 18.62 -8.11 2.87
N THR A 154 18.96 -9.09 2.03
CA THR A 154 20.08 -9.07 1.10
C THR A 154 19.59 -9.29 -0.33
N GLY A 155 20.17 -8.56 -1.27
CA GLY A 155 19.81 -8.65 -2.69
C GLY A 155 20.13 -7.37 -3.44
N SER A 156 19.81 -7.36 -4.74
CA SER A 156 19.87 -6.17 -5.58
C SER A 156 18.47 -5.60 -5.79
N ILE A 157 18.35 -4.28 -5.75
CA ILE A 157 17.12 -3.56 -6.11
C ILE A 157 16.82 -3.89 -7.58
N GLN A 158 15.64 -4.44 -7.84
CA GLN A 158 15.15 -4.74 -9.19
C GLN A 158 14.44 -3.53 -9.80
N ARG A 159 13.72 -2.76 -8.96
CA ARG A 159 12.93 -1.59 -9.39
C ARG A 159 12.72 -0.63 -8.22
N ILE A 160 12.48 0.65 -8.50
CA ILE A 160 11.91 1.59 -7.54
C ILE A 160 10.50 1.92 -8.02
N ASP A 161 9.50 1.63 -7.19
CA ASP A 161 8.11 1.96 -7.48
C ASP A 161 7.66 3.17 -6.69
N GLU A 162 7.05 4.14 -7.35
CA GLU A 162 6.21 5.13 -6.69
C GLU A 162 4.78 4.58 -6.58
N ILE A 163 4.29 4.43 -5.35
CA ILE A 163 3.04 3.75 -5.00
C ILE A 163 2.15 4.71 -4.20
N ASP A 164 0.83 4.69 -4.45
CA ASP A 164 -0.15 5.36 -3.56
C ASP A 164 0.05 4.93 -2.11
N PHE A 165 0.09 5.89 -1.18
CA PHE A 165 0.51 5.61 0.19
C PHE A 165 -0.45 4.64 0.90
N GLU A 166 -1.75 4.72 0.67
CA GLU A 166 -2.72 3.81 1.27
C GLU A 166 -2.73 2.44 0.55
N ASP A 167 -2.49 2.38 -0.77
CA ASP A 167 -2.31 1.10 -1.47
C ASP A 167 -1.02 0.38 -1.00
N TYR A 168 0.04 1.13 -0.70
CA TYR A 168 1.22 0.58 -0.04
C TYR A 168 0.88 -0.05 1.31
N VAL A 169 0.12 0.65 2.17
CA VAL A 169 -0.30 0.11 3.48
C VAL A 169 -1.13 -1.18 3.30
N ARG A 170 -2.01 -1.26 2.29
CA ARG A 170 -2.73 -2.52 1.97
C ARG A 170 -1.79 -3.66 1.63
N GLY A 171 -0.74 -3.40 0.88
CA GLY A 171 0.27 -4.41 0.56
C GLY A 171 1.06 -4.89 1.77
N VAL A 172 1.44 -3.98 2.67
CA VAL A 172 2.14 -4.34 3.90
C VAL A 172 1.25 -5.18 4.82
N VAL A 173 0.04 -4.71 5.13
CA VAL A 173 -0.85 -5.44 6.06
C VAL A 173 -1.22 -6.81 5.49
N ASN A 174 -1.46 -6.91 4.18
CA ASN A 174 -1.77 -8.18 3.55
C ASN A 174 -0.57 -9.14 3.54
N ALA A 175 0.65 -8.63 3.34
CA ALA A 175 1.87 -9.43 3.36
C ALA A 175 2.27 -9.89 4.78
N GLU A 176 2.14 -9.02 5.78
CA GLU A 176 2.60 -9.25 7.15
C GLU A 176 1.60 -10.09 7.96
N VAL A 177 0.31 -9.72 7.92
CA VAL A 177 -0.72 -10.29 8.82
C VAL A 177 -1.97 -10.76 8.09
N GLY A 178 -1.98 -10.76 6.75
CA GLY A 178 -3.11 -11.23 5.94
C GLY A 178 -3.43 -12.72 6.15
N VAL A 179 -2.45 -13.51 6.59
CA VAL A 179 -2.61 -14.94 6.92
C VAL A 179 -3.64 -15.18 8.03
N PHE A 180 -3.86 -14.19 8.90
CA PHE A 180 -4.84 -14.26 9.98
C PHE A 180 -6.30 -14.29 9.50
N ARG A 181 -6.57 -14.24 8.18
CA ARG A 181 -7.88 -14.63 7.63
C ARG A 181 -8.28 -16.03 8.12
N GLY A 182 -7.31 -16.93 8.28
CA GLY A 182 -7.51 -18.34 8.62
C GLY A 182 -7.73 -18.62 10.10
N VAL A 183 -7.84 -17.60 10.96
CA VAL A 183 -8.10 -17.81 12.39
C VAL A 183 -9.50 -18.37 12.66
N VAL A 184 -9.68 -18.96 13.84
CA VAL A 184 -11.03 -19.35 14.30
C VAL A 184 -11.91 -18.10 14.39
N GLY A 185 -13.14 -18.18 13.88
CA GLY A 185 -14.01 -17.01 13.71
C GLY A 185 -13.79 -16.26 12.39
N GLY A 186 -12.80 -16.65 11.58
CA GLY A 186 -12.58 -16.16 10.22
C GLY A 186 -12.14 -14.69 10.12
N PRO A 187 -12.27 -14.07 8.93
CA PRO A 187 -11.82 -12.70 8.69
C PRO A 187 -12.35 -11.65 9.66
N ALA A 188 -13.60 -11.80 10.11
CA ALA A 188 -14.21 -10.86 11.05
C ALA A 188 -13.49 -10.85 12.41
N ALA A 189 -13.01 -12.01 12.86
CA ALA A 189 -12.30 -12.15 14.13
C ALA A 189 -10.86 -11.59 14.07
N ALA A 190 -10.28 -11.46 12.88
CA ALA A 190 -8.96 -10.86 12.66
C ALA A 190 -9.01 -9.36 12.32
N ALA A 191 -10.20 -8.78 12.15
CA ALA A 191 -10.37 -7.44 11.61
C ALA A 191 -9.69 -6.35 12.47
N GLU A 192 -9.76 -6.45 13.80
CA GLU A 192 -9.16 -5.47 14.71
C GLU A 192 -7.62 -5.59 14.72
N CYS A 193 -7.08 -6.79 14.55
CA CYS A 193 -5.64 -6.99 14.31
C CYS A 193 -5.19 -6.30 13.01
N TRP A 194 -5.90 -6.49 11.90
CA TRP A 194 -5.56 -5.82 10.64
C TRP A 194 -5.63 -4.29 10.73
N LYS A 195 -6.61 -3.76 11.45
CA LYS A 195 -6.70 -2.32 11.74
C LYS A 195 -5.51 -1.82 12.56
N ALA A 196 -5.10 -2.56 13.60
CA ALA A 196 -3.94 -2.19 14.42
C ALA A 196 -2.65 -2.14 13.58
N PHE A 197 -2.45 -3.15 12.73
CA PHE A 197 -1.29 -3.22 11.84
C PHE A 197 -1.33 -2.19 10.71
N ALA A 198 -2.51 -1.79 10.23
CA ALA A 198 -2.63 -0.68 9.28
C ALA A 198 -2.11 0.63 9.87
N VAL A 199 -2.47 0.94 11.12
CA VAL A 199 -1.95 2.13 11.83
C VAL A 199 -0.44 2.00 12.04
N ALA A 200 0.06 0.84 12.49
CA ALA A 200 1.49 0.61 12.73
C ALA A 200 2.32 0.75 11.44
N ALA A 201 1.94 0.04 10.37
CA ALA A 201 2.63 0.06 9.08
C ALA A 201 2.65 1.46 8.45
N ARG A 202 1.54 2.21 8.55
CA ARG A 202 1.45 3.60 8.08
C ARG A 202 2.40 4.52 8.83
N SER A 203 2.49 4.35 10.15
CA SER A 203 3.35 5.16 11.01
C SER A 203 4.83 4.88 10.75
N TYR A 204 5.19 3.61 10.58
CA TYR A 204 6.55 3.19 10.22
C TYR A 204 6.97 3.73 8.85
N ALA A 205 6.10 3.59 7.84
CA ALA A 205 6.35 4.11 6.50
C ALA A 205 6.57 5.64 6.51
N LEU A 206 5.72 6.37 7.24
CA LEU A 206 5.85 7.82 7.39
C LEU A 206 7.19 8.21 8.04
N HIS A 207 7.64 7.48 9.06
CA HIS A 207 8.96 7.72 9.65
C HIS A 207 10.09 7.61 8.62
N PHE A 208 10.08 6.61 7.74
CA PHE A 208 11.10 6.43 6.70
C PHE A 208 11.06 7.55 5.64
N ILE A 209 9.86 8.00 5.25
CA ILE A 209 9.70 9.15 4.34
C ILE A 209 10.27 10.43 4.94
N LEU A 210 10.06 10.66 6.24
CA LEU A 210 10.50 11.88 6.92
C LEU A 210 12.00 11.89 7.24
N THR A 211 12.57 10.72 7.54
CA THR A 211 13.98 10.60 7.95
C THR A 211 14.94 10.36 6.78
N GLN A 212 14.41 9.90 5.63
CA GLN A 212 15.15 9.69 4.39
C GLN A 212 16.52 9.01 4.58
N PRO A 213 16.57 7.81 5.20
CA PRO A 213 17.84 7.14 5.48
C PRO A 213 18.51 6.55 4.22
N TYR A 214 17.81 6.59 3.08
CA TYR A 214 18.27 6.03 1.81
C TYR A 214 18.30 7.11 0.72
N ASP A 215 19.19 6.92 -0.25
CA ASP A 215 19.27 7.78 -1.44
C ASP A 215 18.37 7.23 -2.55
N GLY A 216 17.51 8.07 -3.11
CA GLY A 216 16.65 7.76 -4.25
C GLY A 216 15.34 6.98 -3.96
N TYR A 217 15.11 6.48 -2.74
CA TYR A 217 13.87 5.81 -2.34
C TYR A 217 13.60 5.98 -0.84
N ASP A 218 12.39 5.67 -0.40
CA ASP A 218 11.97 5.89 0.99
C ASP A 218 12.09 4.62 1.84
N ILE A 219 11.72 3.46 1.30
CA ILE A 219 11.66 2.19 2.06
C ILE A 219 11.93 0.96 1.17
N LYS A 220 12.36 -0.16 1.77
CA LYS A 220 12.55 -1.45 1.09
C LYS A 220 11.32 -2.35 1.26
N ASP A 221 11.07 -3.28 0.33
CA ASP A 221 9.91 -4.19 0.33
C ASP A 221 10.09 -5.51 1.13
N GLY A 222 11.20 -5.68 1.83
CA GLY A 222 11.52 -6.91 2.56
C GLY A 222 11.63 -6.73 4.08
N ALA A 223 11.95 -7.83 4.79
CA ALA A 223 12.00 -7.92 6.25
C ALA A 223 12.97 -6.94 6.95
N CYS A 224 13.85 -6.29 6.20
CA CYS A 224 14.72 -5.22 6.70
C CYS A 224 13.98 -3.93 7.06
N ASN A 225 12.76 -3.76 6.53
CA ASN A 225 11.87 -2.68 6.88
C ASN A 225 10.53 -3.26 7.30
N GLN A 226 9.62 -3.40 6.34
CA GLN A 226 8.38 -4.14 6.49
C GLN A 226 8.11 -4.85 5.17
N VAL A 227 7.65 -6.08 5.25
CA VAL A 227 7.38 -6.90 4.07
C VAL A 227 6.24 -6.24 3.29
N TYR A 228 6.49 -5.94 2.02
CA TYR A 228 5.52 -5.41 1.09
C TYR A 228 5.40 -6.35 -0.10
N ASN A 229 4.16 -6.64 -0.51
CA ASN A 229 3.91 -7.26 -1.80
C ASN A 229 2.65 -6.67 -2.46
N ASP A 230 2.41 -7.10 -3.69
CA ASP A 230 1.34 -6.57 -4.52
C ASP A 230 -0.02 -7.25 -4.28
N ASN A 231 -0.09 -8.25 -3.39
CA ASN A 231 -1.34 -8.96 -3.10
C ASN A 231 -2.33 -8.08 -2.33
N ARG A 232 -3.62 -8.18 -2.69
CA ARG A 232 -4.73 -7.49 -2.03
C ARG A 232 -5.88 -8.47 -1.80
N THR A 233 -6.52 -8.33 -0.65
CA THR A 233 -7.79 -9.01 -0.33
C THR A 233 -8.78 -7.98 0.19
N ALA A 234 -10.08 -8.20 -0.04
CA ALA A 234 -11.12 -7.20 0.24
C ALA A 234 -11.19 -6.84 1.73
N GLU A 235 -11.06 -7.84 2.60
CA GLU A 235 -11.23 -7.72 4.05
C GLU A 235 -10.04 -6.99 4.69
N VAL A 236 -8.81 -7.28 4.26
CA VAL A 236 -7.62 -6.53 4.68
C VAL A 236 -7.69 -5.09 4.16
N SER A 237 -8.12 -4.91 2.90
CA SER A 237 -8.27 -3.58 2.32
C SER A 237 -9.30 -2.74 3.09
N ALA A 238 -10.42 -3.34 3.48
CA ALA A 238 -11.45 -2.70 4.29
C ALA A 238 -10.94 -2.30 5.70
N ALA A 239 -10.07 -3.10 6.32
CA ALA A 239 -9.43 -2.74 7.59
C ALA A 239 -8.47 -1.55 7.45
N VAL A 240 -7.72 -1.48 6.34
CA VAL A 240 -6.88 -0.32 6.02
C VAL A 240 -7.74 0.93 5.77
N ASP A 241 -8.83 0.80 5.02
CA ASP A 241 -9.77 1.90 4.76
C ASP A 241 -10.45 2.40 6.04
N ALA A 242 -10.81 1.50 6.95
CA ALA A 242 -11.41 1.85 8.24
C ALA A 242 -10.45 2.61 9.19
N THR A 243 -9.14 2.58 8.92
CA THR A 243 -8.09 3.27 9.68
C THR A 243 -7.33 4.27 8.82
N ARG A 244 -7.88 4.65 7.67
CA ARG A 244 -7.25 5.57 6.72
C ARG A 244 -6.85 6.85 7.46
N GLY A 245 -5.61 7.30 7.29
CA GLY A 245 -5.14 8.52 7.96
C GLY A 245 -4.72 8.38 9.42
N MET A 246 -4.96 7.24 10.07
CA MET A 246 -4.59 7.05 11.47
C MET A 246 -3.12 6.64 11.58
N ILE A 247 -2.35 7.38 12.37
CA ILE A 247 -0.95 7.08 12.73
C ILE A 247 -0.76 7.06 14.25
N LEU A 248 0.29 6.38 14.71
CA LEU A 248 0.81 6.49 16.06
C LEU A 248 1.70 7.74 16.16
N VAL A 249 1.54 8.48 17.24
CA VAL A 249 2.40 9.60 17.65
C VAL A 249 2.76 9.46 19.13
N LYS A 250 3.77 10.18 19.58
CA LYS A 250 4.13 10.18 21.00
C LYS A 250 2.99 10.77 21.85
N LYS A 251 2.51 10.04 22.85
CA LYS A 251 1.36 10.46 23.68
C LYS A 251 1.59 11.78 24.41
N THR A 252 2.83 12.02 24.87
CA THR A 252 3.19 13.26 25.57
C THR A 252 3.50 14.43 24.63
N ASP A 253 3.68 14.17 23.34
CA ASP A 253 3.94 15.18 22.31
C ASP A 253 3.43 14.69 20.94
N PRO A 254 2.14 14.91 20.64
CA PRO A 254 1.49 14.39 19.43
C PRO A 254 2.03 14.95 18.11
N ASN A 255 2.98 15.89 18.16
CA ASN A 255 3.66 16.44 16.98
C ASN A 255 4.96 15.69 16.64
N VAL A 256 5.30 14.66 17.41
CA VAL A 256 6.48 13.84 17.20
C VAL A 256 6.10 12.42 16.80
N ILE A 257 6.79 11.93 15.78
CA ILE A 257 6.78 10.54 15.34
C ILE A 257 8.17 9.91 15.47
N ASP A 258 8.21 8.61 15.74
CA ASP A 258 9.41 7.78 15.89
C ASP A 258 9.22 6.46 15.11
N ARG A 259 10.26 5.63 15.06
CA ARG A 259 10.23 4.34 14.37
C ARG A 259 9.44 3.32 15.20
N TYR A 260 8.22 3.00 14.76
CA TYR A 260 7.36 2.01 15.43
C TYR A 260 7.62 0.59 14.94
N PHE A 261 8.10 -0.28 15.82
CA PHE A 261 8.37 -1.66 15.49
C PHE A 261 7.15 -2.57 15.71
N TYR A 262 7.14 -3.67 14.99
CA TYR A 262 6.30 -4.83 15.24
C TYR A 262 7.06 -6.07 14.79
N ALA A 263 6.69 -7.24 15.33
CA ALA A 263 7.36 -8.49 15.04
C ALA A 263 6.38 -9.65 14.86
N ALA A 264 6.83 -10.66 14.11
CA ALA A 264 6.03 -11.83 13.81
C ALA A 264 5.74 -12.67 15.06
N SER A 265 6.65 -12.75 16.04
CA SER A 265 6.45 -13.48 17.31
C SER A 265 6.32 -12.51 18.50
N CYS A 266 5.81 -13.01 19.63
CA CYS A 266 5.84 -12.26 20.91
C CYS A 266 7.08 -12.59 21.75
N ALA A 267 8.01 -13.37 21.16
CA ALA A 267 9.30 -13.82 21.69
C ALA A 267 9.33 -14.49 23.07
N GLU A 268 8.25 -15.13 23.53
CA GLU A 268 8.16 -15.86 24.82
C GLU A 268 8.30 -14.99 26.09
N HIS A 269 9.05 -13.88 26.04
CA HIS A 269 9.40 -13.04 27.19
C HIS A 269 8.96 -11.58 27.05
N GLY A 270 7.88 -11.35 26.30
CA GLY A 270 7.19 -10.07 26.24
C GLY A 270 7.72 -9.11 25.18
N THR A 271 7.15 -7.90 25.20
CA THR A 271 7.39 -6.88 24.19
C THR A 271 7.87 -5.58 24.82
N GLU A 272 8.74 -4.84 24.15
CA GLU A 272 9.20 -3.52 24.60
C GLU A 272 8.58 -2.43 23.74
N PRO A 273 7.75 -1.54 24.31
CA PRO A 273 7.00 -0.55 23.55
C PRO A 273 7.88 0.61 23.10
N GLY A 274 7.41 1.34 22.09
CA GLY A 274 7.97 2.64 21.74
C GLY A 274 7.92 3.62 22.91
N TYR A 275 8.91 4.49 22.99
CA TYR A 275 9.06 5.52 24.03
C TYR A 275 9.13 5.00 25.49
N ALA A 276 9.42 3.72 25.72
CA ALA A 276 9.76 3.25 27.07
C ALA A 276 10.81 2.13 27.04
N THR A 277 12.06 2.50 26.76
CA THR A 277 13.17 1.54 26.81
C THR A 277 13.33 0.92 28.19
N GLY A 278 13.56 -0.38 28.21
CA GLY A 278 13.66 -1.21 29.41
C GLY A 278 12.32 -1.48 30.08
N THR A 279 11.20 -1.00 29.53
CA THR A 279 9.87 -1.40 29.98
C THR A 279 9.43 -2.61 29.18
N ILE A 280 9.14 -3.70 29.88
CA ILE A 280 8.69 -4.94 29.24
C ILE A 280 7.20 -5.09 29.55
N ILE A 281 6.41 -5.15 28.48
CA ILE A 281 4.99 -5.46 28.52
C ILE A 281 4.87 -6.97 28.51
N PRO A 282 4.36 -7.57 29.60
CA PRO A 282 4.09 -9.00 29.64
C PRO A 282 3.06 -9.35 28.57
N ASP A 283 3.41 -10.29 27.72
CA ASP A 283 2.53 -10.89 26.73
C ASP A 283 2.44 -12.40 26.96
N ALA A 284 2.46 -12.79 28.24
CA ALA A 284 2.47 -14.17 28.69
C ALA A 284 1.08 -14.78 28.51
N THR A 285 0.76 -15.16 27.28
CA THR A 285 -0.49 -15.82 26.94
C THR A 285 -0.41 -17.34 27.05
N PRO A 286 -1.41 -18.01 27.66
CA PRO A 286 -1.49 -19.47 27.65
C PRO A 286 -1.81 -20.01 26.26
N VAL A 287 -2.12 -19.13 25.31
CA VAL A 287 -2.53 -19.46 23.96
C VAL A 287 -1.31 -19.54 23.04
N ARG A 288 -1.17 -20.66 22.34
CA ARG A 288 -0.14 -20.84 21.31
C ARG A 288 -0.81 -20.89 19.95
N ALA A 289 -0.63 -19.84 19.17
CA ALA A 289 -1.11 -19.77 17.81
C ALA A 289 0.02 -20.15 16.84
N CYS A 290 -0.25 -21.08 15.92
CA CYS A 290 0.79 -21.69 15.09
C CYS A 290 0.40 -21.75 13.61
N VAL A 291 1.26 -21.27 12.71
CA VAL A 291 1.16 -21.58 11.27
C VAL A 291 2.19 -22.65 10.92
N GLY A 292 1.72 -23.82 10.48
CA GLY A 292 2.60 -24.91 10.08
C GLY A 292 3.37 -25.51 11.26
N SER A 293 4.70 -25.53 11.18
CA SER A 293 5.59 -25.94 12.28
C SER A 293 6.03 -24.78 13.19
N TRP A 294 5.54 -23.57 12.92
CA TRP A 294 5.98 -22.36 13.61
C TRP A 294 4.87 -21.84 14.52
N CYS A 295 5.21 -21.59 15.79
CA CYS A 295 4.31 -21.05 16.80
C CYS A 295 4.81 -19.68 17.25
N GLY A 296 3.90 -18.71 17.34
CA GLY A 296 4.21 -17.31 17.63
C GLY A 296 4.86 -17.05 18.98
N HIS A 297 4.76 -17.99 19.92
CA HIS A 297 5.21 -17.83 21.31
C HIS A 297 6.24 -18.87 21.75
N ASP A 298 6.66 -19.78 20.85
CA ASP A 298 7.45 -20.97 21.22
C ASP A 298 8.89 -20.94 20.68
N ASN A 299 9.26 -19.85 20.02
CA ASN A 299 10.60 -19.65 19.50
C ASN A 299 11.03 -18.20 19.65
N CYS A 300 12.34 -18.09 19.79
CA CYS A 300 13.04 -16.83 19.71
C CYS A 300 13.08 -16.32 18.25
N ALA A 301 12.32 -15.27 17.95
CA ALA A 301 12.57 -14.39 16.81
C ALA A 301 12.73 -12.94 17.32
N GLY A 302 13.57 -12.78 18.35
CA GLY A 302 13.74 -11.53 19.08
C GLY A 302 14.59 -10.50 18.34
N HIS A 303 14.32 -9.22 18.62
CA HIS A 303 15.12 -8.08 18.16
C HIS A 303 15.98 -7.48 19.29
N ALA A 304 15.75 -7.89 20.54
CA ALA A 304 16.55 -7.54 21.70
C ALA A 304 16.58 -8.67 22.74
N ASP A 305 17.53 -8.56 23.67
CA ASP A 305 17.65 -9.46 24.84
C ASP A 305 16.88 -8.87 26.02
N ASN A 306 15.95 -9.65 26.57
CA ASN A 306 15.22 -9.34 27.79
C ASN A 306 16.22 -9.30 28.98
N PRO A 307 16.44 -8.14 29.61
CA PRO A 307 17.40 -7.99 30.70
C PRO A 307 16.97 -8.69 32.00
N GLU A 308 15.68 -8.98 32.16
CA GLU A 308 15.10 -9.62 33.34
C GLU A 308 15.17 -11.15 33.28
N VAL A 309 15.42 -11.73 32.10
CA VAL A 309 15.52 -13.19 31.90
C VAL A 309 16.99 -13.63 31.94
N PRO A 310 17.39 -14.56 32.83
CA PRO A 310 18.71 -15.18 32.80
C PRO A 310 18.77 -16.35 31.81
N GLY A 311 19.95 -16.69 31.29
CA GLY A 311 20.13 -17.80 30.33
C GLY A 311 20.44 -17.34 28.91
N SER A 312 20.42 -18.24 27.94
CA SER A 312 20.66 -17.93 26.52
C SER A 312 19.38 -17.67 25.74
N ASP A 313 18.22 -18.07 26.29
CA ASP A 313 16.90 -17.84 25.71
C ASP A 313 16.30 -16.63 26.42
N LYS A 314 16.56 -15.44 25.88
CA LYS A 314 16.17 -14.15 26.47
C LYS A 314 15.38 -13.31 25.50
N CYS A 315 14.78 -13.92 24.49
CA CYS A 315 14.34 -13.14 23.34
C CYS A 315 13.17 -12.22 23.70
N LEU A 316 13.23 -11.02 23.14
CA LEU A 316 12.25 -9.96 23.33
C LEU A 316 12.01 -9.31 21.96
N VAL A 317 10.79 -8.86 21.70
CA VAL A 317 10.48 -8.08 20.48
C VAL A 317 10.24 -6.62 20.79
N TRP A 318 10.72 -5.76 19.91
CA TRP A 318 10.34 -4.35 19.93
C TRP A 318 8.95 -4.15 19.34
N GLY A 319 8.10 -3.51 20.11
CA GLY A 319 6.77 -3.05 19.72
C GLY A 319 5.70 -4.13 19.66
N THR A 320 4.86 -4.09 18.63
CA THR A 320 3.60 -4.86 18.62
C THR A 320 3.83 -6.32 18.18
N CYS A 321 3.32 -7.28 18.94
CA CYS A 321 3.31 -8.68 18.51
C CYS A 321 2.17 -8.98 17.53
N GLN A 322 2.49 -9.60 16.38
CA GLN A 322 1.47 -10.03 15.40
C GLN A 322 0.49 -11.08 15.97
N TRP A 323 1.00 -12.14 16.61
CA TRP A 323 0.15 -13.21 17.15
C TRP A 323 -0.70 -12.81 18.35
N GLY A 324 -0.11 -12.08 19.31
CA GLY A 324 -0.87 -11.59 20.45
C GLY A 324 -1.92 -10.54 20.02
N ALA A 325 -1.66 -9.74 18.99
CA ALA A 325 -2.66 -8.83 18.43
C ALA A 325 -3.87 -9.57 17.81
N VAL A 326 -3.65 -10.65 17.05
CA VAL A 326 -4.78 -11.43 16.52
C VAL A 326 -5.54 -12.17 17.61
N GLU A 327 -4.87 -12.66 18.64
CA GLU A 327 -5.55 -13.24 19.80
C GLU A 327 -6.46 -12.23 20.50
N ARG A 328 -5.97 -11.03 20.79
CA ARG A 328 -6.76 -9.94 21.38
C ARG A 328 -7.97 -9.58 20.53
N SER A 329 -7.76 -9.46 19.21
CA SER A 329 -8.83 -9.25 18.23
C SER A 329 -9.91 -10.35 18.31
N MET A 330 -9.51 -11.61 18.42
CA MET A 330 -10.44 -12.74 18.57
C MET A 330 -11.19 -12.74 19.91
N ASN A 331 -10.60 -12.14 20.95
CA ASN A 331 -11.24 -11.94 22.25
C ASN A 331 -12.14 -10.68 22.30
N GLY A 332 -12.29 -9.97 21.17
CA GLY A 332 -13.19 -8.82 21.04
C GLY A 332 -12.56 -7.49 21.43
N GLU A 333 -11.25 -7.42 21.65
CA GLU A 333 -10.55 -6.16 21.85
C GLU A 333 -10.52 -5.36 20.53
N SER A 334 -10.74 -4.05 20.63
CA SER A 334 -10.64 -3.17 19.48
C SER A 334 -9.18 -2.93 19.09
N PHE A 335 -8.94 -2.46 17.87
CA PHE A 335 -7.58 -2.09 17.44
C PHE A 335 -6.94 -1.02 18.33
N ARG A 336 -7.76 -0.18 18.99
CA ARG A 336 -7.31 0.82 19.95
C ARG A 336 -6.84 0.17 21.25
N ASP A 337 -7.54 -0.86 21.72
CA ASP A 337 -7.16 -1.62 22.91
C ASP A 337 -5.86 -2.40 22.65
N ILE A 338 -5.76 -3.05 21.48
CA ILE A 338 -4.56 -3.75 21.02
C ILE A 338 -3.34 -2.80 20.98
N LEU A 339 -3.48 -1.64 20.32
CA LEU A 339 -2.40 -0.65 20.26
C LEU A 339 -2.12 -0.03 21.63
N GLY A 340 -3.14 0.19 22.46
CA GLY A 340 -2.99 0.68 23.83
C GLY A 340 -2.20 -0.29 24.71
N HIS A 341 -2.39 -1.60 24.50
CA HIS A 341 -1.64 -2.65 25.17
C HIS A 341 -0.16 -2.65 24.75
N TYR A 342 0.14 -2.72 23.45
CA TYR A 342 1.53 -2.83 22.97
C TYR A 342 2.29 -1.51 22.88
N GLN A 343 1.59 -0.38 22.82
CA GLN A 343 2.17 0.96 22.63
C GLN A 343 1.53 1.98 23.59
N PRO A 344 1.58 1.76 24.92
CA PRO A 344 0.87 2.57 25.91
C PRO A 344 1.33 4.04 25.96
N ASN A 345 2.55 4.31 25.47
CA ASN A 345 3.13 5.65 25.36
C ASN A 345 2.87 6.33 24.02
N CYS A 346 2.05 5.71 23.17
CA CYS A 346 1.58 6.28 21.92
C CYS A 346 0.12 6.68 22.05
N SER A 347 -0.29 7.60 21.18
CA SER A 347 -1.69 7.92 20.93
C SER A 347 -1.94 7.87 19.43
N ILE A 348 -3.18 7.60 19.04
CA ILE A 348 -3.58 7.67 17.63
C ILE A 348 -3.86 9.11 17.28
N ARG A 349 -3.27 9.58 16.19
CA ARG A 349 -3.58 10.86 15.55
C ARG A 349 -4.23 10.59 14.20
N GLU A 350 -5.37 11.21 13.96
CA GLU A 350 -6.00 11.25 12.65
C GLU A 350 -5.36 12.35 11.82
N MET A 351 -4.80 11.96 10.68
CA MET A 351 -4.18 12.86 9.73
C MET A 351 -5.17 13.19 8.62
N GLY A 352 -5.11 14.42 8.10
CA GLY A 352 -5.73 14.71 6.82
C GLY A 352 -5.12 13.81 5.75
N VAL A 353 -5.92 12.92 5.18
CA VAL A 353 -5.49 12.06 4.08
C VAL A 353 -5.75 12.80 2.78
N PRO A 354 -4.82 12.80 1.81
CA PRO A 354 -5.18 13.15 0.45
C PRO A 354 -6.36 12.25 0.02
N GLN A 355 -7.53 12.85 -0.17
CA GLN A 355 -8.65 12.21 -0.84
C GLN A 355 -8.64 12.70 -2.28
N LYS A 356 -8.75 11.78 -3.24
CA LYS A 356 -8.99 12.16 -4.63
C LYS A 356 -10.37 12.78 -4.75
N GLY A 357 -10.51 13.77 -5.63
CA GLY A 357 -11.79 14.27 -6.10
C GLY A 357 -12.09 13.74 -7.51
N PHE A 358 -13.30 14.00 -7.99
CA PHE A 358 -13.72 13.65 -9.34
C PHE A 358 -13.90 14.91 -10.17
N LEU A 359 -13.22 15.00 -11.31
CA LEU A 359 -13.53 16.00 -12.34
C LEU A 359 -14.44 15.35 -13.37
N ARG A 360 -15.68 15.83 -13.46
CA ARG A 360 -16.73 15.26 -14.32
C ARG A 360 -17.30 16.28 -15.27
N GLY A 361 -17.75 15.82 -16.42
CA GLY A 361 -18.38 16.69 -17.38
C GLY A 361 -18.98 15.94 -18.54
N VAL A 362 -19.41 16.73 -19.51
CA VAL A 362 -20.09 16.30 -20.73
C VAL A 362 -19.55 17.17 -21.85
N VAL A 363 -19.47 16.61 -23.05
CA VAL A 363 -19.07 17.36 -24.25
C VAL A 363 -20.31 17.70 -25.05
N TYR A 364 -20.47 18.96 -25.44
CA TYR A 364 -21.68 19.44 -26.09
C TYR A 364 -21.37 20.45 -27.18
N ARG A 365 -22.29 20.61 -28.14
CA ARG A 365 -22.19 21.68 -29.14
C ARG A 365 -22.57 22.99 -28.46
N ALA A 366 -21.61 23.89 -28.34
CA ALA A 366 -21.87 25.19 -27.74
C ALA A 366 -22.89 25.99 -28.59
N PRO A 367 -23.80 26.75 -27.94
CA PRO A 367 -23.95 26.91 -26.49
C PRO A 367 -24.91 25.90 -25.83
N ASP A 368 -25.54 25.01 -26.60
CA ASP A 368 -26.61 24.13 -26.12
C ASP A 368 -26.06 22.92 -25.36
N LEU A 369 -26.13 22.97 -24.03
CA LEU A 369 -25.70 21.88 -23.16
C LEU A 369 -26.47 20.58 -23.42
N SER A 370 -27.65 20.60 -24.04
CA SER A 370 -28.40 19.38 -24.36
C SER A 370 -27.92 18.68 -25.63
N ASP A 371 -27.23 19.37 -26.54
CA ASP A 371 -26.70 18.81 -27.78
C ASP A 371 -25.36 18.10 -27.53
N ARG A 372 -25.44 16.86 -27.05
CA ARG A 372 -24.27 16.04 -26.66
C ARG A 372 -23.49 15.54 -27.88
N ILE A 373 -22.17 15.69 -27.85
CA ILE A 373 -21.28 15.22 -28.91
C ILE A 373 -20.70 13.85 -28.52
N ALA A 374 -21.43 12.78 -28.85
CA ALA A 374 -20.94 11.41 -28.68
C ALA A 374 -19.69 11.15 -29.54
N GLY A 375 -18.75 10.38 -29.01
CA GLY A 375 -17.47 10.08 -29.68
C GLY A 375 -16.40 11.15 -29.50
N ALA A 376 -16.66 12.23 -28.76
CA ALA A 376 -15.63 13.21 -28.42
C ALA A 376 -14.56 12.59 -27.50
N GLU A 377 -13.29 12.87 -27.79
CA GLU A 377 -12.16 12.49 -26.95
C GLU A 377 -11.88 13.60 -25.94
N VAL A 378 -11.81 13.24 -24.66
CA VAL A 378 -11.56 14.17 -23.54
C VAL A 378 -10.24 13.78 -22.90
N THR A 379 -9.26 14.69 -22.98
CA THR A 379 -7.88 14.47 -22.53
C THR A 379 -7.56 15.36 -21.35
N LEU A 380 -7.07 14.76 -20.26
CA LEU A 380 -6.44 15.48 -19.17
C LEU A 380 -5.02 15.90 -19.60
N GLU A 381 -4.65 17.16 -19.39
CA GLU A 381 -3.29 17.63 -19.68
C GLU A 381 -2.23 16.81 -18.93
N GLY A 382 -1.27 16.23 -19.67
CA GLY A 382 -0.25 15.34 -19.10
C GLY A 382 -0.79 13.98 -18.60
N GLY A 383 -2.03 13.63 -18.92
CA GLY A 383 -2.72 12.48 -18.35
C GLY A 383 -3.52 11.65 -19.35
N PRO A 384 -4.47 10.82 -18.85
CA PRO A 384 -5.25 9.90 -19.67
C PRO A 384 -6.27 10.62 -20.57
N THR A 385 -6.75 9.89 -21.58
CA THR A 385 -7.85 10.29 -22.47
C THR A 385 -9.02 9.32 -22.32
N VAL A 386 -10.24 9.85 -22.31
CA VAL A 386 -11.49 9.07 -22.30
C VAL A 386 -12.37 9.47 -23.47
N THR A 387 -13.07 8.49 -24.06
CA THR A 387 -14.07 8.77 -25.10
C THR A 387 -15.44 8.97 -24.45
N TYR A 388 -16.07 10.10 -24.72
CA TYR A 388 -17.39 10.43 -24.22
C TYR A 388 -18.48 9.74 -25.05
N ASP A 389 -19.35 8.98 -24.40
CA ASP A 389 -20.41 8.18 -25.05
C ASP A 389 -21.66 9.00 -25.45
N GLY A 390 -21.71 10.28 -25.10
CA GLY A 390 -22.87 11.16 -25.33
C GLY A 390 -23.95 11.09 -24.26
N VAL A 391 -23.81 10.22 -23.25
CA VAL A 391 -24.84 9.95 -22.24
C VAL A 391 -24.25 10.06 -20.83
N THR A 392 -23.25 9.25 -20.53
CA THR A 392 -22.60 9.17 -19.22
C THR A 392 -21.55 10.27 -19.09
N PRO A 393 -21.64 11.16 -18.08
CA PRO A 393 -20.60 12.16 -17.87
C PRO A 393 -19.22 11.50 -17.78
N TRP A 394 -18.29 11.99 -18.59
CA TRP A 394 -16.89 11.59 -18.48
C TRP A 394 -16.39 11.94 -17.07
N SER A 395 -15.37 11.21 -16.60
CA SER A 395 -14.88 11.33 -15.22
C SER A 395 -13.40 11.01 -15.12
N PHE A 396 -12.67 11.85 -14.41
CA PHE A 396 -11.31 11.58 -13.95
C PHE A 396 -11.26 11.62 -12.42
N GLU A 397 -10.65 10.63 -11.81
CA GLU A 397 -10.34 10.62 -10.37
C GLU A 397 -8.93 11.20 -10.17
N LEU A 398 -8.84 12.36 -9.50
CA LEU A 398 -7.66 13.20 -9.46
C LEU A 398 -7.31 13.59 -8.03
N ASP A 399 -6.02 13.74 -7.74
CA ASP A 399 -5.60 14.37 -6.49
C ASP A 399 -6.08 15.83 -6.41
N PRO A 400 -6.15 16.44 -5.21
CA PRO A 400 -6.52 17.85 -5.11
C PRO A 400 -5.51 18.74 -5.85
N GLY A 401 -5.99 19.56 -6.78
CA GLY A 401 -5.13 20.34 -7.66
C GLY A 401 -5.90 21.02 -8.79
N THR A 402 -5.23 21.89 -9.53
CA THR A 402 -5.81 22.57 -10.69
C THR A 402 -5.43 21.83 -11.97
N TYR A 403 -6.43 21.45 -12.75
CA TYR A 403 -6.28 20.62 -13.95
C TYR A 403 -6.93 21.27 -15.16
N THR A 404 -6.28 21.12 -16.32
CA THR A 404 -6.84 21.49 -17.62
C THR A 404 -7.30 20.22 -18.34
N VAL A 405 -8.53 20.22 -18.85
CA VAL A 405 -9.10 19.15 -19.65
C VAL A 405 -9.49 19.69 -21.01
N THR A 406 -9.08 19.01 -22.08
CA THR A 406 -9.36 19.40 -23.48
C THR A 406 -10.23 18.34 -24.14
N ALA A 407 -11.31 18.75 -24.80
CA ALA A 407 -12.13 17.89 -25.63
C ALA A 407 -11.87 18.14 -27.12
N ARG A 408 -11.85 17.06 -27.92
CA ARG A 408 -11.72 17.08 -29.38
C ARG A 408 -12.80 16.20 -30.00
N ALA A 409 -13.36 16.67 -31.11
CA ALA A 409 -14.30 15.90 -31.92
C ALA A 409 -14.12 16.27 -33.40
N GLN A 410 -14.34 15.31 -34.30
CA GLN A 410 -14.22 15.56 -35.73
C GLN A 410 -15.21 16.62 -36.20
N GLY A 411 -14.74 17.63 -36.94
CA GLY A 411 -15.55 18.73 -37.44
C GLY A 411 -15.84 19.82 -36.40
N TYR A 412 -15.14 19.81 -35.26
CA TYR A 412 -15.24 20.84 -34.23
C TYR A 412 -13.86 21.35 -33.83
N ALA A 413 -13.78 22.65 -33.57
CA ALA A 413 -12.63 23.24 -32.95
C ALA A 413 -12.49 22.68 -31.52
N PRO A 414 -11.26 22.38 -31.05
CA PRO A 414 -11.04 21.87 -29.70
C PRO A 414 -11.48 22.88 -28.65
N GLY A 415 -12.04 22.39 -27.55
CA GLY A 415 -12.43 23.20 -26.40
C GLY A 415 -11.72 22.71 -25.15
N SER A 416 -11.48 23.60 -24.19
CA SER A 416 -10.82 23.26 -22.93
C SER A 416 -11.46 23.94 -21.74
N VAL A 417 -11.33 23.31 -20.57
CA VAL A 417 -11.77 23.86 -19.30
C VAL A 417 -10.70 23.62 -18.25
N GLN A 418 -10.48 24.59 -17.39
CA GLN A 418 -9.62 24.44 -16.21
C GLN A 418 -10.49 24.39 -14.95
N ARG A 419 -10.21 23.44 -14.06
CA ARG A 419 -10.92 23.27 -12.80
C ARG A 419 -9.97 22.91 -11.67
N THR A 420 -10.25 23.43 -10.48
CA THR A 420 -9.61 22.99 -9.25
C THR A 420 -10.42 21.85 -8.64
N VAL A 421 -9.80 20.68 -8.55
CA VAL A 421 -10.35 19.51 -7.87
C VAL A 421 -10.02 19.62 -6.39
N GLU A 422 -11.05 19.54 -5.55
CA GLU A 422 -10.90 19.50 -4.10
C GLU A 422 -11.00 18.06 -3.58
N ALA A 423 -10.42 17.81 -2.41
CA ALA A 423 -10.37 16.48 -1.82
C ALA A 423 -11.78 15.94 -1.54
N GLY A 424 -12.10 14.77 -2.09
CA GLY A 424 -13.40 14.11 -1.92
C GLY A 424 -14.57 14.79 -2.65
N ALA A 425 -14.33 15.90 -3.37
CA ALA A 425 -15.37 16.63 -4.07
C ALA A 425 -15.58 16.11 -5.50
N THR A 426 -16.80 16.26 -6.02
CA THR A 426 -17.06 16.14 -7.46
C THR A 426 -17.19 17.54 -8.06
N ILE A 427 -16.29 17.87 -8.98
CA ILE A 427 -16.22 19.16 -9.64
C ILE A 427 -16.70 19.01 -11.09
N TRP A 428 -17.56 19.93 -11.53
CA TRP A 428 -18.10 19.92 -12.89
C TRP A 428 -17.28 20.79 -13.84
N GLY A 429 -16.92 20.23 -14.98
CA GLY A 429 -16.16 20.87 -16.05
C GLY A 429 -16.66 20.47 -17.42
N SER A 430 -17.93 20.69 -17.76
CA SER A 430 -18.44 20.44 -19.12
C SER A 430 -17.69 21.28 -20.16
N ILE A 431 -17.47 20.73 -21.36
CA ILE A 431 -16.70 21.37 -22.43
C ILE A 431 -17.60 21.57 -23.64
N GLY A 432 -17.82 22.82 -24.01
CA GLY A 432 -18.52 23.18 -25.24
C GLY A 432 -17.56 23.22 -26.43
N LEU A 433 -17.97 22.61 -27.56
CA LEU A 433 -17.23 22.68 -28.82
C LEU A 433 -18.02 23.47 -29.87
N VAL A 434 -17.30 24.19 -30.72
CA VAL A 434 -17.87 24.96 -31.84
C VAL A 434 -17.52 24.24 -33.14
N PRO A 435 -18.48 24.04 -34.07
CA PRO A 435 -18.18 23.44 -35.37
C PRO A 435 -17.10 24.23 -36.11
N GLU A 436 -16.13 23.52 -36.71
CA GLU A 436 -15.18 24.16 -37.61
C GLU A 436 -16.00 24.66 -38.81
N SER A 437 -16.01 25.97 -39.03
CA SER A 437 -16.62 26.52 -40.24
C SER A 437 -15.85 26.00 -41.44
N ASP A 438 -16.54 25.39 -42.41
CA ASP A 438 -15.99 25.14 -43.74
C ASP A 438 -15.39 26.45 -44.26
N GLY A 439 -14.07 26.46 -44.48
CA GLY A 439 -13.31 27.65 -44.79
C GLY A 439 -13.91 28.46 -45.93
N GLY A 440 -14.45 29.63 -45.57
CA GLY A 440 -14.81 30.74 -46.44
C GLY A 440 -14.37 32.05 -45.79
N ASP A 441 -13.12 32.42 -46.10
CA ASP A 441 -12.47 33.73 -45.94
C ASP A 441 -12.09 34.21 -44.52
N GLY A 442 -10.89 34.81 -44.46
CA GLY A 442 -10.20 35.17 -43.24
C GLY A 442 -10.79 36.40 -42.56
N GLY A 443 -11.01 36.30 -41.25
CA GLY A 443 -11.28 37.43 -40.37
C GLY A 443 -10.59 37.19 -39.04
N THR A 444 -9.54 37.95 -38.76
CA THR A 444 -8.96 38.08 -37.43
C THR A 444 -10.03 38.58 -36.46
N GLY A 445 -10.45 37.74 -35.51
CA GLY A 445 -11.43 38.07 -34.48
C GLY A 445 -10.89 37.70 -33.11
N ASP A 446 -10.59 38.74 -32.34
CA ASP A 446 -10.08 38.80 -30.98
C ASP A 446 -10.87 37.96 -29.97
N GLY A 447 -10.17 37.46 -28.96
CA GLY A 447 -10.71 36.61 -27.90
C GLY A 447 -11.55 37.41 -26.90
N GLY A 448 -12.77 36.93 -26.63
CA GLY A 448 -13.63 37.44 -25.57
C GLY A 448 -14.17 36.28 -24.73
N SER A 449 -13.61 36.13 -23.53
CA SER A 449 -14.08 35.22 -22.49
C SER A 449 -15.11 35.92 -21.61
N ASP A 450 -16.39 35.60 -21.75
CA ASP A 450 -17.42 36.03 -20.81
C ASP A 450 -18.04 34.78 -20.16
N GLY A 451 -17.45 34.39 -19.02
CA GLY A 451 -18.02 33.45 -18.08
C GLY A 451 -19.22 34.10 -17.39
N PHE A 452 -20.35 33.39 -17.43
CA PHE A 452 -21.58 33.79 -16.77
C PHE A 452 -21.57 33.28 -15.33
N ASP A 453 -21.22 34.16 -14.39
CA ASP A 453 -21.37 33.92 -12.94
C ASP A 453 -22.75 34.38 -12.48
N GLY A 454 -23.53 33.45 -11.92
CA GLY A 454 -24.82 33.69 -11.28
C GLY A 454 -24.71 33.56 -9.76
N ALA A 455 -24.95 34.68 -9.07
CA ALA A 455 -24.68 35.02 -7.68
C ALA A 455 -25.51 34.34 -6.57
N SER A 456 -25.00 34.42 -5.34
CA SER A 456 -25.62 35.00 -4.11
C SER A 456 -24.78 34.59 -2.87
N ASP A 457 -24.56 35.34 -1.81
CA ASP A 457 -24.95 36.68 -1.34
C ASP A 457 -23.97 37.08 -0.20
N GLU A 458 -23.91 38.38 0.06
CA GLU A 458 -22.98 39.13 0.90
C GLU A 458 -23.20 38.99 2.42
N GLY A 459 -22.13 39.26 3.17
CA GLY A 459 -22.15 39.33 4.63
C GLY A 459 -20.92 40.04 5.21
N LEU A 460 -20.73 41.29 4.78
CA LEU A 460 -20.13 42.46 5.46
C LEU A 460 -18.88 42.30 6.35
N ALA A 461 -17.93 43.19 6.03
CA ALA A 461 -16.65 43.46 6.66
C ALA A 461 -16.74 43.99 8.11
N ASP A 462 -15.62 43.85 8.83
CA ASP A 462 -14.96 45.00 9.43
C ASP A 462 -13.45 44.77 9.43
N ALA A 463 -12.74 45.83 9.04
CA ALA A 463 -11.29 45.94 8.99
C ALA A 463 -10.83 46.88 10.10
N ASP A 464 -9.72 46.52 10.75
CA ASP A 464 -8.74 47.39 11.40
C ASP A 464 -7.54 46.47 11.68
N GLY A 465 -6.28 46.74 11.38
CA GLY A 465 -5.59 47.96 10.99
C GLY A 465 -4.17 47.88 11.58
N ALA A 466 -3.16 48.16 10.75
CA ALA A 466 -1.76 48.50 11.11
C ALA A 466 -0.91 47.40 11.79
N ASP A 467 0.41 47.37 11.75
CA ASP A 467 1.50 47.97 10.97
C ASP A 467 2.78 47.40 11.62
N GLY A 468 3.86 47.29 10.84
CA GLY A 468 5.21 47.48 11.35
C GLY A 468 6.00 46.26 11.84
N GLY A 469 7.25 46.20 11.38
CA GLY A 469 8.35 45.79 12.25
C GLY A 469 9.36 44.84 11.64
N ALA A 470 10.37 45.40 10.98
CA ALA A 470 11.60 44.73 10.57
C ALA A 470 12.57 44.45 11.74
N GLY A 471 13.55 43.59 11.48
CA GLY A 471 14.80 43.41 12.24
C GLY A 471 14.80 42.16 13.12
N ASP A 472 15.88 41.43 13.33
CA ASP A 472 17.26 41.48 12.86
C ASP A 472 17.85 40.09 13.16
N ALA A 473 18.79 39.64 12.34
CA ALA A 473 19.72 38.57 12.73
C ALA A 473 20.71 39.12 13.76
N PRO A 474 21.33 38.23 14.56
CA PRO A 474 22.75 38.06 14.30
C PRO A 474 23.25 36.61 14.45
N ALA A 475 24.40 36.39 13.83
CA ALA A 475 25.24 35.21 13.87
C ALA A 475 26.17 35.18 15.09
N ASP A 476 26.49 33.98 15.56
CA ASP A 476 27.80 33.51 16.07
C ASP A 476 27.65 31.98 16.26
N GLY A 477 28.53 31.06 15.87
CA GLY A 477 29.99 31.08 15.89
C GLY A 477 30.47 30.11 16.99
N GLY A 478 30.82 28.87 16.64
CA GLY A 478 31.34 27.90 17.62
C GLY A 478 31.58 26.49 17.08
N ASP A 479 32.82 26.23 16.64
CA ASP A 479 33.43 24.91 16.44
C ASP A 479 33.33 24.05 17.72
N GLU A 480 33.00 22.76 17.57
CA GLU A 480 33.87 21.64 17.96
C GLU A 480 33.14 20.27 17.99
N LYS A 481 33.82 19.28 17.38
CA LYS A 481 33.79 17.83 17.68
C LYS A 481 32.56 17.01 17.26
N LYS A 482 32.67 16.45 16.04
CA LYS A 482 31.99 15.22 15.59
C LYS A 482 32.08 14.09 16.64
N PRO A 483 30.97 13.54 17.12
CA PRO A 483 30.93 12.17 17.62
C PRO A 483 30.77 11.20 16.44
N LYS A 484 31.54 10.12 16.50
CA LYS A 484 31.59 9.05 15.50
C LYS A 484 30.22 8.37 15.39
N SER A 485 29.76 8.19 14.15
CA SER A 485 28.61 7.37 13.78
C SER A 485 28.78 5.94 14.32
N GLY A 486 27.97 5.57 15.30
CA GLY A 486 27.78 4.19 15.74
C GLY A 486 26.95 3.44 14.70
N GLY A 487 27.62 2.90 13.68
CA GLY A 487 27.02 1.97 12.74
C GLY A 487 26.68 0.64 13.43
N CYS A 488 25.60 0.01 12.96
CA CYS A 488 25.27 -1.39 13.24
C CYS A 488 26.51 -2.27 13.06
N GLY A 489 27.11 -2.67 14.18
CA GLY A 489 28.25 -3.57 14.21
C GLY A 489 27.80 -5.02 14.20
N CYS A 490 27.52 -5.56 13.02
CA CYS A 490 27.76 -6.98 12.78
C CYS A 490 29.28 -7.17 12.72
N ASN A 491 29.88 -7.77 13.75
CA ASN A 491 31.26 -8.23 13.67
C ASN A 491 31.41 -9.58 14.37
N SER A 492 31.27 -10.64 13.58
CA SER A 492 31.72 -11.98 13.91
C SER A 492 33.16 -12.13 13.44
N ALA A 493 34.04 -12.61 14.31
CA ALA A 493 35.41 -13.03 13.98
C ALA A 493 35.52 -14.56 14.17
N PRO A 494 36.47 -15.24 13.51
CA PRO A 494 36.12 -16.31 12.57
C PRO A 494 36.38 -17.72 13.12
N GLY A 495 35.46 -18.63 12.80
CA GLY A 495 35.65 -20.08 12.90
C GLY A 495 35.44 -20.70 11.51
N THR A 496 36.45 -21.39 11.01
CA THR A 496 36.55 -21.93 9.66
C THR A 496 35.64 -23.14 9.40
N ALA A 497 34.73 -23.01 8.41
CA ALA A 497 34.22 -23.97 7.40
C ALA A 497 33.59 -25.34 7.84
N PRO A 498 32.71 -26.00 7.04
CA PRO A 498 32.51 -25.85 5.59
C PRO A 498 31.05 -25.68 5.11
N ALA A 499 30.94 -25.59 3.78
CA ALA A 499 29.80 -25.26 2.95
C ALA A 499 28.62 -26.28 2.96
N ASP A 500 27.49 -25.76 2.46
CA ASP A 500 26.28 -26.42 1.94
C ASP A 500 25.27 -27.00 2.95
N LEU A 501 24.00 -26.54 2.87
CA LEU A 501 22.97 -27.25 2.10
C LEU A 501 21.58 -26.57 2.23
N PHE A 502 21.08 -26.03 1.11
CA PHE A 502 19.66 -25.74 0.87
C PHE A 502 18.89 -27.06 0.67
N LEU A 503 17.69 -27.20 1.24
CA LEU A 503 16.75 -28.25 0.81
C LEU A 503 15.28 -27.80 0.90
N PHE A 504 14.73 -27.47 -0.27
CA PHE A 504 13.30 -27.61 -0.56
C PHE A 504 13.03 -29.08 -0.94
N LEU A 505 11.99 -29.71 -0.39
CA LEU A 505 11.56 -31.06 -0.76
C LEU A 505 10.22 -31.03 -1.49
N ALA A 506 10.29 -31.25 -2.80
CA ALA A 506 9.24 -31.89 -3.59
C ALA A 506 9.84 -33.19 -4.15
N LEU A 507 9.14 -34.32 -3.99
CA LEU A 507 9.56 -35.60 -4.58
C LEU A 507 8.33 -36.42 -4.99
N VAL A 508 8.07 -36.48 -6.29
CA VAL A 508 7.35 -37.58 -6.94
C VAL A 508 8.41 -38.57 -7.44
N GLY A 509 8.21 -39.84 -7.10
CA GLY A 509 9.25 -40.85 -7.16
C GLY A 509 9.35 -41.65 -8.45
N ILE A 510 10.37 -42.49 -8.49
CA ILE A 510 10.44 -43.76 -9.24
C ILE A 510 11.35 -44.67 -8.41
N ILE A 511 10.94 -45.92 -8.13
CA ILE A 511 11.73 -47.14 -8.39
C ILE A 511 10.95 -48.38 -7.88
N ARG A 512 10.50 -49.14 -8.89
CA ARG A 512 10.41 -50.61 -9.03
C ARG A 512 10.32 -51.52 -7.80
N LEU A 513 9.21 -52.26 -7.81
CA LEU A 513 9.01 -53.62 -7.29
C LEU A 513 10.21 -54.57 -7.45
N ARG A 514 10.57 -55.31 -6.37
CA ARG A 514 10.55 -56.79 -6.27
C ARG A 514 11.09 -57.29 -4.89
N PRO A 515 10.81 -58.55 -4.48
CA PRO A 515 10.30 -58.88 -3.13
C PRO A 515 11.20 -59.85 -2.31
N PHE A 516 10.65 -60.35 -1.17
CA PHE A 516 11.09 -61.45 -0.27
C PHE A 516 11.94 -61.04 0.95
N ARG A 517 11.83 -61.63 2.16
CA ARG A 517 10.99 -62.70 2.76
C ARG A 517 11.14 -62.63 4.30
N HIS A 518 10.15 -63.20 5.00
CA HIS A 518 10.12 -63.69 6.39
C HIS A 518 11.43 -63.75 7.20
N THR A 519 11.38 -63.23 8.43
CA THR A 519 11.15 -64.04 9.65
C THR A 519 10.55 -63.15 10.74
#